data_AF-A0A2G6ANR8-F1
#
_entry.id   AF-A0A2G6ANR8-F1
#
_cell.length_a   1.000
_cell.length_b   1.000
_cell.length_c   1.000
_cell.angle_alpha   90.00
_cell.angle_beta   90.00
_cell.angle_gamma   90.00
#
_symmetry.space_group_name_H-M   'P 1'
#
loop_
_entity.id
_entity.type
_entity.pdbx_description
1 polymer ?
#
loop_
_entity_poly.entity_id
_entity_poly.type
_entity_poly.pdbx_seq_one_letter_code
_entity_poly.pdbx_strand_id
1 'polypeptide(L)' 'MLNLSNAALLEVYERAEEVRVDQAFIELLEEEMKRRGI' A
#
# COMPACT_ATOMS: atom_id res chain seq x y z
N MET A 1 -8.52 0.02 2.80
CA MET A 1 -7.92 -0.35 1.50
C MET A 1 -8.85 -1.15 0.60
N LEU A 2 -9.84 -1.88 1.12
CA LEU A 2 -10.75 -2.75 0.34
C LEU A 2 -11.39 -2.15 -0.92
N ASN A 3 -11.61 -0.82 -0.96
CA ASN A 3 -12.21 -0.13 -2.11
C ASN A 3 -11.19 0.56 -3.03
N LEU A 4 -9.88 0.50 -2.70
CA LEU A 4 -8.83 0.97 -3.61
C LEU A 4 -8.74 0.01 -4.80
N SER A 5 -8.60 0.56 -6.00
CA SER A 5 -8.14 -0.23 -7.14
C SER A 5 -6.70 -0.69 -6.90
N ASN A 6 -6.26 -1.72 -7.62
CA ASN A 6 -4.87 -2.20 -7.52
C ASN A 6 -3.86 -1.11 -7.90
N ALA A 7 -4.16 -0.31 -8.92
CA ALA A 7 -3.33 0.83 -9.32
C ALA A 7 -3.23 1.89 -8.23
N ALA A 8 -4.35 2.22 -7.57
CA ALA A 8 -4.35 3.18 -6.48
C ALA A 8 -3.63 2.66 -5.23
N LEU A 9 -3.68 1.35 -4.97
CA LEU A 9 -2.93 0.74 -3.88
C LEU A 9 -1.42 0.83 -4.10
N LEU A 10 -0.96 0.56 -5.33
CA LEU A 10 0.45 0.67 -5.71
C LEU A 10 0.94 2.13 -5.62
N GLU A 11 0.17 3.09 -6.14
CA GLU A 11 0.51 4.51 -6.06
C GLU A 11 0.65 4.98 -4.60
N VAL A 12 -0.25 4.53 -3.72
CA VAL A 12 -0.19 4.87 -2.29
C VAL A 12 1.05 4.27 -1.63
N TYR A 13 1.42 3.04 -1.99
CA TYR A 13 2.62 2.38 -1.49
C TYR A 13 3.91 3.12 -1.91
N GLU A 14 4.06 3.41 -3.19
CA GLU A 14 5.22 4.16 -3.72
C GLU A 14 5.36 5.54 -3.03
N ARG A 15 4.24 6.24 -2.87
CA ARG A 15 4.22 7.55 -2.19
C ARG A 15 4.47 7.44 -0.68
N ALA A 16 4.06 6.34 -0.04
CA ALA A 16 4.29 6.13 1.39
C ALA A 16 5.79 5.96 1.69
N GLU A 17 6.52 5.27 0.80
CA GLU A 17 7.98 5.14 0.88
C GLU A 17 8.69 6.50 0.68
N GLU A 18 8.24 7.31 -0.29
CA GLU A 18 8.84 8.62 -0.60
C GLU A 18 8.69 9.63 0.54
N VAL A 19 7.53 9.67 1.21
CA VAL A 19 7.23 10.67 2.24
C VAL A 19 7.60 10.16 3.65
N ARG A 20 8.19 8.96 3.78
CA ARG A 20 8.58 8.32 5.05
C ARG A 20 7.43 8.29 6.05
N VAL A 21 6.29 7.77 5.60
CA VAL A 21 5.12 7.55 6.46
C VAL A 21 5.46 6.45 7.49
N ASP A 22 4.68 6.40 8.57
CA ASP A 22 4.83 5.41 9.63
C ASP A 22 4.96 3.98 9.07
N GLN A 23 5.94 3.23 9.56
CA GLN A 23 6.26 1.88 9.09
C GLN A 23 5.06 0.93 9.17
N ALA A 24 4.20 1.07 10.21
CA ALA A 24 3.01 0.23 10.35
C ALA A 24 1.99 0.48 9.24
N PHE A 25 1.96 1.68 8.67
CA PHE A 25 1.11 1.97 7.52
C PHE A 25 1.62 1.30 6.24
N ILE A 26 2.95 1.24 6.06
CA ILE A 26 3.59 0.54 4.94
C ILE A 26 3.31 -0.96 5.03
N GLU A 27 3.48 -1.57 6.20
CA GLU A 27 3.19 -3.00 6.43
C GLU A 27 1.74 -3.35 6.08
N LEU A 28 0.77 -2.49 6.42
CA LEU A 28 -0.63 -2.68 6.04
C LEU A 28 -0.85 -2.67 4.52
N LEU A 29 -0.09 -1.87 3.78
CA LEU A 29 -0.17 -1.83 2.31
C LEU A 29 0.41 -3.10 1.70
N GLU A 30 1.55 -3.57 2.20
CA GLU A 30 2.19 -4.82 1.77
C GLU A 30 1.29 -6.03 2.01
N GLU A 31 0.66 -6.12 3.19
CA GLU A 31 -0.29 -7.18 3.52
C GLU A 31 -1.49 -7.20 2.58
N GLU A 32 -2.01 -6.02 2.24
CA GLU A 32 -3.13 -5.89 1.33
C GLU A 32 -2.76 -6.24 -0.12
N MET A 33 -1.56 -5.85 -0.58
CA MET A 33 -1.03 -6.23 -1.89
C MET A 33 -0.86 -7.75 -1.98
N LYS A 34 -0.24 -8.36 -0.96
CA LYS A 34 -0.09 -9.80 -0.84
C LYS A 34 -1.43 -10.53 -0.82
N ARG A 35 -2.43 -10.01 -0.12
CA ARG A 35 -3.80 -10.56 -0.09
C ARG A 35 -4.46 -10.54 -1.47
N ARG A 36 -4.12 -9.58 -2.32
CA ARG A 36 -4.65 -9.41 -3.69
C ARG A 36 -3.82 -10.10 -4.76
N GLY A 37 -2.62 -10.57 -4.42
CA GLY A 37 -1.71 -11.24 -5.36
C GLY A 37 -1.10 -10.29 -6.40
N ILE A 38 -0.89 -9.03 -6.01
CA ILE A 38 -0.22 -7.99 -6.82
C ILE A 38 1.07 -7.54 -6.16
#